data_AF-A0A6N7EBJ5-F1
#
_entry.id   AF-A0A6N7EBJ5-F1
#
_cell.length_a   1.000
_cell.length_b   1.000
_cell.length_c   1.000
_cell.angle_alpha   90.00
_cell.angle_beta   90.00
_cell.angle_gamma   90.00
#
_symmetry.space_group_name_H-M   'P 1'
#
loop_
_entity.id
_entity.type
_entity.pdbx_description
1 polymer ?
#
loop_
_entity_poly.entity_id
_entity_poly.type
_entity_poly.pdbx_seq_one_letter_code
_entity_poly.pdbx_strand_id
1 'polypeptide(L)' 'METKEVDGMSVETGPEPRREAGDGVGNNVRQVVVTPREVSAAKLQVTVDKRLRRKTPDWIVRLSKAERHSA' A
#
# COMPACT_ATOMS: atom_id res chain seq x y z
N MET A 1 -36.48 -14.70 -53.45
CA MET A 1 -35.30 -15.58 -53.44
C MET A 1 -34.11 -14.65 -53.37
N GLU A 2 -33.80 -14.16 -52.17
CA GLU A 2 -32.93 -14.79 -51.17
C GLU A 2 -31.49 -14.30 -51.35
N THR A 3 -30.98 -13.71 -50.28
CA THR A 3 -29.82 -12.83 -50.18
C THR A 3 -28.51 -13.56 -50.48
N LYS A 4 -27.46 -12.83 -50.90
CA LYS A 4 -26.15 -13.04 -50.27
C LYS A 4 -25.20 -11.86 -50.39
N GLU A 5 -24.73 -11.49 -49.22
CA GLU A 5 -24.00 -10.31 -48.83
C GLU A 5 -22.48 -10.56 -48.84
N VAL A 6 -21.76 -9.52 -49.28
CA VAL A 6 -20.43 -8.99 -48.93
C VAL A 6 -19.30 -9.84 -48.30
N ASP A 7 -18.11 -9.54 -48.84
CA ASP A 7 -16.76 -9.48 -48.24
C ASP A 7 -16.35 -10.55 -47.22
N GLY A 8 -15.58 -11.53 -47.73
CA GLY A 8 -14.84 -12.52 -46.95
C GLY A 8 -13.59 -11.95 -46.27
N MET A 9 -13.76 -10.96 -45.40
CA MET A 9 -12.71 -10.45 -44.50
C MET A 9 -12.80 -11.15 -43.14
N SER A 10 -12.41 -12.44 -43.09
CA SER A 10 -12.31 -13.18 -41.83
C SER A 10 -11.06 -12.73 -41.05
N VAL A 11 -11.26 -11.79 -40.14
CA VAL A 11 -10.31 -11.48 -39.06
C VAL A 11 -10.50 -12.52 -37.95
N GLU A 12 -9.78 -13.63 -38.03
CA GLU A 12 -9.62 -14.52 -36.87
C GLU A 12 -8.60 -13.91 -35.91
N THR A 13 -9.15 -13.28 -34.89
CA THR A 13 -8.53 -12.66 -33.73
C THR A 13 -7.51 -13.60 -33.09
N GLY A 14 -6.23 -13.23 -33.13
CA GLY A 14 -5.16 -13.97 -32.47
C GLY A 14 -5.37 -14.09 -30.95
N PRO A 15 -4.81 -15.12 -30.31
CA PRO A 15 -4.98 -15.33 -28.87
C PRO A 15 -4.39 -14.15 -28.09
N GLU A 16 -5.19 -13.64 -27.15
CA GLU A 16 -4.88 -12.51 -26.28
C GLU A 16 -3.47 -12.63 -25.66
N PRO A 17 -2.71 -11.52 -25.55
CA PRO A 17 -1.55 -11.50 -24.70
C PRO A 17 -2.02 -11.72 -23.26
N ARG A 18 -1.66 -12.89 -22.73
CA ARG A 18 -1.76 -13.27 -21.33
C ARG A 18 -1.32 -12.09 -20.48
N ARG A 19 -2.30 -11.36 -19.93
CA ARG A 19 -2.06 -10.31 -18.93
C ARG A 19 -1.37 -11.00 -17.76
N GLU A 20 -0.06 -10.84 -17.66
CA GLU A 20 0.67 -11.15 -16.45
C GLU A 20 0.18 -10.17 -15.39
N ALA A 21 -0.87 -10.56 -14.68
CA ALA A 21 -1.27 -9.94 -13.43
C ALA A 21 -0.16 -10.26 -12.41
N GLY A 22 0.88 -9.43 -12.44
CA GLY A 22 2.11 -9.64 -11.68
C GLY A 22 2.61 -8.38 -10.98
N ASP A 23 1.75 -7.39 -10.71
CA ASP A 23 2.09 -6.30 -9.81
C ASP A 23 1.94 -6.75 -8.35
N GLY A 24 2.79 -7.70 -7.96
CA GLY A 24 3.12 -7.91 -6.56
C GLY A 24 3.86 -6.68 -6.06
N VAL A 25 3.13 -5.62 -5.69
CA VAL A 25 3.66 -4.52 -4.88
C VAL A 25 4.01 -5.11 -3.52
N GLY A 26 5.19 -5.71 -3.44
CA GLY A 26 5.80 -6.21 -2.22
C GLY A 26 5.99 -5.03 -1.30
N ASN A 27 5.00 -4.78 -0.45
CA ASN A 27 5.09 -3.84 0.65
C ASN A 27 6.20 -4.37 1.55
N ASN A 28 7.42 -3.86 1.36
CA ASN A 28 8.60 -4.24 2.11
C ASN A 28 8.48 -3.60 3.50
N VAL A 29 7.54 -4.12 4.30
CA VAL A 29 7.27 -3.69 5.67
C VAL A 29 8.44 -4.18 6.51
N ARG A 30 9.48 -3.35 6.59
CA ARG A 30 10.59 -3.58 7.52
C ARG A 30 10.02 -3.51 8.93
N GLN A 31 9.91 -4.66 9.58
CA GLN A 31 9.61 -4.71 11.00
C GLN A 31 10.84 -4.22 11.76
N VAL A 32 10.67 -3.14 12.53
CA VAL A 32 11.73 -2.56 13.34
C VAL A 32 11.40 -2.88 14.80
N VAL A 33 12.36 -3.50 15.49
CA VAL A 33 12.25 -3.72 16.93
C VAL A 33 12.40 -2.36 17.61
N VAL A 34 11.41 -1.98 18.41
CA VAL A 34 11.39 -0.72 19.16
C VAL A 34 11.30 -1.00 20.65
N THR A 35 12.03 -0.22 21.43
CA THR A 35 12.06 -0.34 22.88
C THR A 35 10.89 0.40 23.52
N PRO A 36 10.44 0.00 24.73
CA PRO A 36 9.41 0.75 25.47
C PRO A 36 9.79 2.22 25.71
N ARG A 37 11.09 2.50 25.83
CA ARG A 37 11.62 3.86 25.99
C ARG A 37 11.37 4.72 24.75
N GLU A 38 11.59 4.19 23.55
CA GLU A 38 11.36 4.89 22.29
C GLU A 38 9.86 5.17 22.07
N VAL A 39 9.00 4.21 22.38
CA VAL A 39 7.54 4.40 22.35
C VAL A 39 7.12 5.52 23.33
N SER A 40 7.69 5.53 24.54
CA SER A 40 7.40 6.56 25.54
C SER A 40 7.88 7.95 25.09
N ALA A 41 9.08 8.04 24.51
CA ALA A 41 9.60 9.28 23.95
C ALA A 41 8.71 9.80 22.80
N ALA A 42 8.23 8.90 21.92
CA ALA A 42 7.32 9.25 20.84
C ALA A 42 5.99 9.82 21.37
N LYS A 43 5.42 9.23 22.44
CA LYS A 43 4.19 9.75 23.09
C LYS A 43 4.40 11.16 23.66
N LEU A 44 5.53 11.41 24.31
CA LEU A 44 5.89 12.73 24.83
C LEU A 44 6.03 13.74 23.69
N GLN A 45 6.70 13.36 22.60
CA GLN A 45 6.90 14.23 21.45
C GLN A 45 5.59 14.63 20.78
N VAL A 46 4.66 13.68 20.57
CA VAL A 46 3.30 13.98 20.07
C VAL A 46 2.61 15.01 20.96
N THR A 47 2.73 14.87 22.29
CA THR A 47 2.12 15.79 23.26
C THR A 47 2.73 17.19 23.19
N VAL A 48 4.06 17.28 23.11
CA VAL A 48 4.80 18.54 22.99
C VAL A 48 4.47 19.25 21.69
N ASP A 49 4.52 18.53 20.56
CA ASP A 49 4.21 19.08 19.25
C ASP A 49 2.77 19.62 19.19
N LYS A 50 1.81 18.88 19.76
CA LYS A 50 0.41 19.34 19.88
C LYS A 50 0.31 20.65 20.67
N ARG A 51 1.03 20.78 21.79
CA ARG A 51 1.06 22.01 22.60
C ARG A 51 1.69 23.18 21.86
N LEU A 52 2.74 22.91 21.08
CA LEU A 52 3.45 23.90 20.27
C LEU A 52 2.78 24.17 18.92
N ARG A 53 1.63 23.54 18.62
CA ARG A 53 0.95 23.58 17.31
C ARG A 53 1.87 23.22 16.13
N ARG A 54 2.80 22.29 16.36
CA ARG A 54 3.70 21.74 15.34
C ARG A 54 3.12 20.46 14.78
N LYS A 55 3.40 20.18 13.50
CA LYS A 55 3.04 18.92 12.88
C LYS A 55 4.02 17.83 13.34
N THR A 56 3.52 16.80 14.00
CA THR A 56 4.31 15.61 14.34
C THR A 56 4.51 14.74 13.10
N PRO A 57 5.71 14.19 12.87
CA PRO A 57 5.96 13.24 11.79
C PRO A 57 5.11 11.96 11.91
N ASP A 58 4.60 11.44 10.80
CA ASP A 58 3.69 10.28 10.81
C ASP A 58 4.34 9.00 11.37
N TRP A 59 5.66 8.83 11.21
CA TRP A 59 6.37 7.69 11.79
C TRP A 59 6.46 7.78 13.32
N ILE A 60 6.56 8.98 13.90
CA ILE A 60 6.49 9.20 15.36
C ILE A 60 5.07 8.91 15.86
N VAL A 61 4.04 9.36 15.11
CA VAL A 61 2.64 9.05 15.46
C VAL A 61 2.42 7.54 15.47
N ARG A 62 2.90 6.82 14.45
CA ARG A 62 2.82 5.36 14.40
C ARG A 62 3.58 4.71 15.56
N LEU A 63 4.81 5.16 15.83
CA LEU A 63 5.64 4.66 16.93
C LEU A 63 4.96 4.86 18.30
N SER A 64 4.30 5.99 18.52
CA SER A 64 3.60 6.29 19.77
C SER A 64 2.41 5.36 20.06
N LYS A 65 1.88 4.72 19.02
CA LYS A 65 0.76 3.77 19.06
C LYS A 65 1.23 2.31 19.09
N ALA A 66 2.54 2.06 19.09
CA ALA A 66 3.05 0.70 19.17
C ALA A 66 2.64 0.06 20.50
N GLU A 67 2.03 -1.12 20.41
CA GLU A 67 1.64 -1.93 21.57
C GLU A 67 2.64 -3.08 21.75
N ARG A 68 2.81 -3.50 23.02
CA ARG A 68 3.64 -4.66 23.34
C ARG A 68 2.88 -5.91 22.91
N HIS A 69 3.32 -6.55 21.84
CA HIS A 69 2.87 -7.91 21.55
C HIS A 69 3.49 -8.84 22.61
N SER A 70 2.65 -9.35 23.52
CA SER A 70 3.04 -10.47 24.37
C SER A 70 3.16 -11.71 23.49
N ALA A 71 4.33 -12.35 23.53
CA ALA A 71 4.54 -13.68 22.96
C ALA A 71 3.87 -14.75 23.83
#